data_AF-G4TVN6-F1
#
_entry.id   AF-G4TVN6-F1
#
_cell.length_a   1.000
_cell.length_b   1.000
_cell.length_c   1.000
_cell.angle_alpha   90.00
_cell.angle_beta   90.00
_cell.angle_gamma   90.00
#
_symmetry.space_group_name_H-M   'P 1'
#
loop_
_entity.id
_entity.type
_entity.pdbx_description
1 polymer ?
#
loop_
_entity_poly.entity_id
_entity_poly.type
_entity_poly.pdbx_seq_one_letter_code
_entity_poly.pdbx_strand_id
1 'polypeptide(L)'
;MEAPTKRAPDETTALIPHGIIKTTAKGKERDKAMDQHQYYEFGGPWGVTAMMLFFPVLMYYFWICLWFYDGQLTHPHSLNDVVPFIQRMWGHVKKDAAPTPYTFAIYTGLMAFELALAFVMPGYEQQGLPVPSLNYKTLTYHCNALSSFYATLFTVAP
;
A
#
# COMPACT_ATOMS: atom_id res chain seq x y z
N MET A 1 -6.43 30.92 9.26
CA MET A 1 -6.48 30.02 8.10
C MET A 1 -7.89 30.11 7.53
N GLU A 2 -8.06 30.90 6.48
CA GLU A 2 -9.30 30.97 5.73
C GLU A 2 -9.62 29.60 5.13
N ALA A 3 -10.87 29.17 5.28
CA ALA A 3 -11.38 27.98 4.63
C ALA A 3 -11.21 28.12 3.10
N PRO A 4 -10.85 27.05 2.38
CA PRO A 4 -10.71 27.12 0.93
C PRO A 4 -12.05 27.51 0.30
N THR A 5 -12.04 28.63 -0.43
CA THR A 5 -13.13 29.14 -1.26
C THR A 5 -13.69 28.01 -2.12
N LYS A 6 -14.99 27.72 -1.97
CA LYS A 6 -15.69 26.67 -2.72
C LYS A 6 -15.53 26.94 -4.21
N ARG A 7 -14.79 26.07 -4.91
CA ARG A 7 -14.73 26.03 -6.38
C ARG A 7 -16.17 25.89 -6.91
N ALA A 8 -16.55 26.72 -7.87
CA ALA A 8 -17.83 26.60 -8.56
C ALA A 8 -17.94 25.18 -9.17
N PRO A 9 -19.13 24.57 -9.17
CA PRO A 9 -19.31 23.22 -9.68
C PRO A 9 -19.00 23.20 -11.16
N ASP A 10 -18.06 22.33 -11.55
CA ASP A 10 -17.95 21.96 -12.95
C ASP A 10 -19.19 21.12 -13.33
N GLU A 11 -19.54 21.14 -14.60
CA GLU A 11 -20.68 20.43 -15.20
C GLU A 11 -20.62 18.89 -14.97
N THR A 12 -19.51 18.39 -14.44
CA THR A 12 -19.24 16.98 -14.15
C THR A 12 -19.58 16.60 -12.70
N THR A 13 -19.75 17.58 -11.81
CA THR A 13 -19.88 17.34 -10.36
C THR A 13 -21.10 18.09 -9.82
N ALA A 14 -22.22 17.38 -9.69
CA ALA A 14 -23.40 17.94 -9.03
C ALA A 14 -23.08 18.26 -7.56
N LEU A 15 -23.18 19.54 -7.15
CA LEU A 15 -23.20 19.91 -5.74
C LEU A 15 -24.45 19.33 -5.10
N ILE A 16 -24.32 18.49 -4.06
CA ILE A 16 -25.48 18.11 -3.24
C ILE A 16 -25.10 18.05 -1.74
N PRO A 17 -25.97 18.58 -0.84
CA PRO A 17 -25.77 18.55 0.60
C PRO A 17 -25.98 17.13 1.14
N HIS A 18 -25.25 16.77 2.21
CA HIS A 18 -25.39 15.52 2.97
C HIS A 18 -25.08 14.21 2.24
N GLY A 19 -23.86 14.08 1.71
CA GLY A 19 -23.16 12.78 1.70
C GLY A 19 -23.63 11.70 0.72
N ILE A 20 -24.61 11.97 -0.16
CA ILE A 20 -24.99 11.04 -1.24
C ILE A 20 -24.43 11.55 -2.57
N ILE A 21 -23.36 10.89 -3.04
CA ILE A 21 -22.76 11.14 -4.35
C ILE A 21 -23.67 10.55 -5.42
N LYS A 22 -24.37 11.40 -6.19
CA LYS A 22 -25.13 10.97 -7.37
C LYS A 22 -24.25 11.09 -8.62
N THR A 23 -23.93 9.96 -9.24
CA THR A 23 -23.22 9.94 -10.53
C THR A 23 -24.15 10.33 -11.67
N THR A 24 -23.81 11.40 -12.40
CA THR A 24 -24.51 11.83 -13.62
C THR A 24 -24.37 10.81 -14.76
N ALA A 25 -25.31 10.75 -15.69
CA ALA A 25 -25.24 9.88 -16.88
C ALA A 25 -23.94 10.07 -17.68
N LYS A 26 -23.56 11.33 -17.95
CA LYS A 26 -22.27 11.70 -18.58
C LYS A 26 -21.05 11.19 -17.78
N GLY A 27 -21.16 11.17 -16.45
CA GLY A 27 -20.13 10.61 -15.56
C GLY A 27 -20.00 9.10 -15.74
N LYS A 28 -21.12 8.37 -15.81
CA LYS A 28 -21.13 6.93 -16.05
C LYS A 28 -20.56 6.54 -17.42
N GLU A 29 -20.86 7.33 -18.45
CA GLU A 29 -20.29 7.10 -19.79
C GLU A 29 -18.78 7.30 -19.83
N ARG A 30 -18.28 8.37 -19.20
CA ARG A 30 -16.83 8.63 -19.10
C ARG A 30 -16.12 7.54 -18.33
N ASP A 31 -16.70 7.12 -17.22
CA ASP A 31 -16.20 6.06 -16.35
C ASP A 31 -16.12 4.71 -17.08
N LYS A 32 -17.18 4.34 -17.82
CA LYS A 32 -17.16 3.16 -18.69
C LYS A 32 -16.10 3.23 -19.79
N ALA A 33 -15.83 4.42 -20.33
CA ALA A 33 -14.77 4.61 -21.31
C ALA A 33 -13.37 4.47 -20.69
N MET A 34 -13.19 4.90 -19.44
CA MET A 34 -11.94 4.78 -18.68
C MET A 34 -11.66 3.34 -18.24
N ASP A 35 -12.70 2.56 -17.93
CA ASP A 35 -12.57 1.14 -17.51
C ASP A 35 -12.16 0.19 -18.65
N GLN A 36 -12.11 0.66 -19.90
CA GLN A 36 -11.65 -0.17 -21.01
C GLN A 36 -10.12 -0.27 -21.01
N HIS A 37 -9.58 -1.47 -20.78
CA HIS A 37 -8.16 -1.76 -20.95
C HIS A 37 -7.73 -1.51 -22.41
N GLN A 38 -7.01 -0.40 -22.65
CA GLN A 38 -6.54 -0.02 -23.98
C GLN A 38 -5.16 -0.61 -24.31
N TYR A 39 -4.29 -0.80 -23.31
CA TYR A 39 -2.91 -1.28 -23.50
C TYR A 39 -2.36 -1.90 -22.21
N TYR A 40 -1.25 -2.64 -22.34
CA TYR A 40 -0.52 -3.18 -21.20
C TYR A 40 0.26 -2.07 -20.49
N GLU A 41 -0.06 -1.87 -19.21
CA GLU A 41 0.69 -0.97 -18.33
C GLU A 41 1.94 -1.67 -17.77
N PHE A 42 2.90 -0.88 -17.26
CA PHE A 42 4.10 -1.38 -16.55
C PHE A 42 4.92 -2.43 -17.33
N GLY A 43 5.00 -2.29 -18.67
CA GLY A 43 5.72 -3.22 -19.53
C GLY A 43 5.03 -4.57 -19.72
N GLY A 44 3.73 -4.67 -19.38
CA GLY A 44 2.93 -5.87 -19.51
C GLY A 44 3.36 -7.02 -18.58
N PRO A 45 2.98 -8.26 -18.88
CA PRO A 45 3.22 -9.40 -18.00
C PRO A 45 4.70 -9.59 -17.62
N TRP A 46 5.61 -9.34 -18.56
CA TRP A 46 7.05 -9.45 -18.32
C TRP A 46 7.57 -8.36 -17.38
N GLY A 47 7.16 -7.11 -17.57
CA GLY A 47 7.56 -6.01 -16.70
C GLY A 47 7.04 -6.20 -15.27
N VAL A 48 5.77 -6.59 -15.13
CA VAL A 48 5.17 -6.89 -13.82
C VAL A 48 5.86 -8.08 -13.15
N THR A 49 6.17 -9.16 -13.88
CA THR A 49 6.90 -10.30 -13.33
C THR A 49 8.29 -9.90 -12.85
N ALA A 50 8.99 -9.07 -13.61
CA ALA A 50 10.28 -8.51 -13.19
C ALA A 50 10.12 -7.67 -11.91
N MET A 51 9.12 -6.80 -11.82
CA MET A 51 8.86 -6.00 -10.61
C MET A 51 8.56 -6.89 -9.39
N MET A 52 7.73 -7.92 -9.54
CA MET A 52 7.40 -8.87 -8.47
C MET A 52 8.63 -9.59 -7.91
N LEU A 53 9.62 -9.89 -8.74
CA LEU A 53 10.85 -10.56 -8.33
C LEU A 53 11.92 -9.59 -7.82
N PHE A 54 12.17 -8.49 -8.54
CA PHE A 54 13.29 -7.62 -8.26
C PHE A 54 13.03 -6.60 -7.15
N PHE A 55 11.79 -6.17 -6.92
CA PHE A 55 11.51 -5.23 -5.83
C PHE A 55 11.79 -5.84 -4.45
N PRO A 56 11.33 -7.07 -4.11
CA PRO A 56 11.71 -7.72 -2.86
C PRO A 56 13.22 -7.92 -2.73
N VAL A 57 13.91 -8.34 -3.80
CA VAL A 57 15.37 -8.50 -3.81
C VAL A 57 16.06 -7.16 -3.55
N LEU A 58 15.58 -6.08 -4.15
CA LEU A 58 16.10 -4.73 -3.96
C LEU A 58 15.89 -4.25 -2.51
N MET A 59 14.75 -4.56 -1.89
CA MET A 59 14.51 -4.24 -0.47
C MET A 59 15.49 -4.97 0.45
N TYR A 60 15.76 -6.26 0.21
CA TYR A 60 16.80 -6.99 0.94
C TYR A 60 18.18 -6.39 0.70
N TYR A 61 18.50 -6.01 -0.54
CA TYR A 61 19.78 -5.36 -0.84
C TYR A 61 19.96 -4.05 -0.08
N PHE A 62 18.95 -3.17 -0.03
CA PHE A 62 19.01 -1.93 0.74
C PHE A 62 19.11 -2.17 2.24
N TRP A 63 18.36 -3.13 2.78
CA TRP A 63 18.50 -3.52 4.18
C TRP A 63 19.91 -4.03 4.49
N ILE A 64 20.49 -4.86 3.62
CA ILE A 64 21.87 -5.36 3.79
C ILE A 64 22.87 -4.20 3.76
N CYS A 65 22.76 -3.29 2.80
CA CYS A 65 23.62 -2.11 2.69
C CYS A 65 23.54 -1.24 3.96
N LEU A 66 22.32 -1.02 4.45
CA LEU A 66 22.07 -0.21 5.64
C LEU A 66 22.66 -0.85 6.89
N TRP A 67 22.46 -2.16 7.07
CA TRP A 67 22.79 -2.85 8.32
C TRP A 67 24.23 -3.35 8.40
N PHE A 68 24.81 -3.82 7.28
CA PHE A 68 26.12 -4.47 7.26
C PHE A 68 27.22 -3.65 6.57
N TYR A 69 26.86 -2.55 5.88
CA TYR A 69 27.79 -1.74 5.09
C TYR A 69 27.65 -0.23 5.37
N ASP A 70 27.21 0.15 6.57
CA ASP A 70 27.08 1.55 7.01
C ASP A 70 26.26 2.44 6.05
N GLY A 71 25.26 1.87 5.39
CA GLY A 71 24.42 2.58 4.41
C GLY A 71 25.07 2.80 3.04
N GLN A 72 26.26 2.28 2.79
CA GLN A 72 26.93 2.39 1.49
C GLN A 72 26.35 1.39 0.49
N LEU A 73 26.15 1.84 -0.75
CA LEU A 73 25.71 0.98 -1.86
C LEU A 73 26.85 0.05 -2.30
N THR A 74 26.89 -1.14 -1.71
CA THR A 74 27.90 -2.16 -2.01
C THR A 74 27.64 -2.80 -3.38
N HIS A 75 28.69 -3.06 -4.14
CA HIS A 75 28.62 -3.61 -5.48
C HIS A 75 29.86 -4.49 -5.74
N PRO A 76 29.81 -5.44 -6.69
CA PRO A 76 30.96 -6.26 -7.02
C PRO A 76 32.11 -5.40 -7.56
N HIS A 77 33.33 -5.65 -7.08
CA HIS A 77 34.51 -4.87 -7.48
C HIS A 77 35.07 -5.25 -8.87
N SER A 78 34.65 -6.40 -9.41
CA SER A 78 35.06 -6.89 -10.71
C SER A 78 34.04 -7.89 -11.27
N LEU A 79 34.14 -8.22 -12.57
CA LEU A 79 33.26 -9.22 -13.19
C LEU A 79 33.37 -10.61 -12.53
N ASN A 80 34.56 -10.97 -12.05
CA ASN A 80 34.78 -12.23 -11.34
C ASN A 80 34.17 -12.23 -9.93
N ASP A 81 33.88 -11.05 -9.37
CA ASP A 81 33.28 -10.90 -8.04
C ASP A 81 31.75 -10.89 -8.07
N VAL A 82 31.09 -10.94 -9.24
CA VAL A 82 29.62 -10.91 -9.33
C VAL A 82 28.97 -12.09 -8.60
N VAL A 83 29.42 -13.32 -8.89
CA VAL A 83 28.86 -14.52 -8.25
C VAL A 83 29.21 -14.58 -6.75
N PRO A 84 30.47 -14.35 -6.34
CA PRO A 84 30.81 -14.23 -4.91
C PRO A 84 30.00 -13.16 -4.19
N PHE A 85 29.77 -12.00 -4.81
CA PHE A 85 28.96 -10.92 -4.25
C PHE A 85 27.52 -11.37 -3.98
N ILE A 86 26.87 -12.01 -4.95
CA ILE A 86 25.51 -12.55 -4.77
C ILE A 86 25.48 -13.58 -3.63
N GLN A 87 26.50 -14.44 -3.52
CA GLN A 87 26.60 -15.41 -2.42
C GLN A 87 26.78 -14.73 -1.06
N ARG A 88 27.57 -13.64 -0.98
CA ARG A 88 27.70 -12.83 0.24
C ARG A 88 26.36 -12.21 0.63
N MET A 89 25.65 -11.60 -0.32
CA MET A 89 24.32 -11.03 -0.08
C MET A 89 23.32 -12.09 0.41
N TRP A 90 23.29 -13.26 -0.24
CA TRP A 90 22.47 -14.40 0.18
C TRP A 90 22.85 -14.95 1.56
N GLY A 91 24.13 -14.85 1.94
CA GLY A 91 24.62 -15.18 3.27
C GLY A 91 23.94 -14.37 4.37
N HIS A 92 23.82 -13.05 4.19
CA HIS A 92 23.10 -12.17 5.12
C HIS A 92 21.61 -12.54 5.22
N VAL A 93 20.95 -12.78 4.09
CA VAL A 93 19.52 -13.17 4.10
C VAL A 93 19.30 -14.47 4.87
N LYS A 94 20.10 -15.51 4.60
CA LYS A 94 19.96 -16.81 5.26
C LYS A 94 20.25 -16.76 6.76
N LYS A 95 21.20 -15.93 7.18
CA LYS A 95 21.64 -15.89 8.58
C LYS A 95 20.76 -14.98 9.42
N ASP A 96 20.46 -13.78 8.92
CA ASP A 96 19.92 -12.67 9.72
C ASP A 96 18.47 -12.33 9.35
N ALA A 97 17.93 -12.89 8.25
CA ALA A 97 16.55 -12.70 7.82
C ALA A 97 15.81 -14.04 7.59
N ALA A 98 16.25 -15.11 8.24
CA ALA A 98 15.57 -16.40 8.14
C ALA A 98 14.15 -16.32 8.73
N PRO A 99 13.13 -16.89 8.06
CA PRO A 99 11.79 -16.97 8.61
C PRO A 99 11.78 -17.98 9.78
N THR A 100 11.77 -17.48 11.01
CA THR A 100 11.65 -18.33 12.20
C THR A 100 10.19 -18.43 12.65
N PRO A 101 9.78 -19.51 13.33
CA PRO A 101 8.44 -19.61 13.92
C PRO A 101 8.13 -18.46 14.89
N TYR A 102 9.15 -17.96 15.59
CA TYR A 102 9.03 -16.81 16.49
C TYR A 102 8.69 -15.52 15.72
N THR A 103 9.44 -15.21 14.66
CA THR A 103 9.17 -14.04 13.80
C THR A 103 7.79 -14.13 13.15
N PHE A 104 7.40 -15.33 12.69
CA PHE A 104 6.08 -15.56 12.14
C PHE A 104 4.99 -15.28 13.18
N ALA A 105 5.11 -15.87 14.38
CA ALA A 105 4.14 -15.68 15.46
C ALA A 105 3.95 -14.21 15.82
N ILE A 106 5.04 -13.45 15.98
CA ILE A 106 4.96 -12.01 16.27
C ILE A 106 4.26 -11.25 15.15
N TYR A 107 4.68 -11.45 13.91
CA TYR A 107 4.12 -10.70 12.78
C TYR A 107 2.64 -11.03 12.56
N THR A 108 2.26 -12.30 12.65
CA THR A 108 0.85 -12.71 12.57
C THR A 108 0.04 -12.23 13.77
N GLY A 109 0.64 -12.19 14.96
CA GLY A 109 0.01 -11.66 16.16
C GLY A 109 -0.29 -10.17 16.03
N LEU A 110 0.68 -9.38 15.56
CA LEU A 110 0.50 -7.96 15.26
C LEU A 110 -0.60 -7.76 14.21
N MET A 111 -0.58 -8.51 13.11
CA MET A 111 -1.61 -8.41 12.07
C MET A 111 -3.01 -8.74 12.60
N ALA A 112 -3.15 -9.78 13.42
CA ALA A 112 -4.43 -10.14 14.04
C ALA A 112 -4.89 -9.07 15.04
N PHE A 113 -3.96 -8.48 15.80
CA PHE A 113 -4.23 -7.39 16.72
C PHE A 113 -4.72 -6.13 15.98
N GLU A 114 -4.01 -5.70 14.94
CA GLU A 114 -4.42 -4.55 14.11
C GLU A 114 -5.79 -4.79 13.44
N LEU A 115 -6.05 -6.01 12.98
CA LEU A 115 -7.36 -6.38 12.45
C LEU A 115 -8.46 -6.28 13.52
N ALA A 116 -8.19 -6.72 14.75
CA ALA A 116 -9.13 -6.58 15.86
C ALA A 116 -9.40 -5.10 16.18
N LEU A 117 -8.37 -4.25 16.22
CA LEU A 117 -8.53 -2.81 16.41
C LEU A 117 -9.36 -2.19 15.28
N ALA A 118 -9.12 -2.57 14.02
CA ALA A 118 -9.88 -2.09 12.86
C ALA A 118 -11.40 -2.36 13.00
N PHE A 119 -11.80 -3.45 13.64
CA PHE A 119 -13.21 -3.76 13.89
C PHE A 119 -13.79 -3.11 15.16
N VAL A 120 -13.01 -3.01 16.24
CA VAL A 120 -13.54 -2.69 17.57
C VAL A 120 -13.36 -1.21 17.94
N MET A 121 -12.27 -0.57 17.49
CA MET A 121 -11.96 0.79 17.90
C MET A 121 -12.96 1.80 17.32
N PRO A 122 -13.40 2.82 18.09
CA PRO A 122 -14.37 3.79 17.61
C PRO A 122 -13.83 4.54 16.39
N GLY A 123 -14.67 4.66 15.36
CA GLY A 123 -14.36 5.33 14.10
C GLY A 123 -15.53 6.12 13.55
N TYR A 124 -15.24 6.89 12.51
CA TYR A 124 -16.25 7.61 11.74
C TYR A 124 -16.66 6.80 10.51
N GLU A 125 -17.95 6.62 10.29
CA GLU A 125 -18.47 5.92 9.11
C GLU A 125 -18.57 6.88 7.92
N GLN A 126 -17.73 6.67 6.91
CA GLN A 126 -17.67 7.49 5.71
C GLN A 126 -18.13 6.71 4.48
N GLN A 127 -19.00 7.33 3.67
CA GLN A 127 -19.37 6.78 2.37
C GLN A 127 -18.25 7.03 1.36
N GLY A 128 -17.77 5.96 0.73
CA GLY A 128 -16.80 6.07 -0.34
C GLY A 128 -17.42 6.43 -1.69
N LEU A 129 -16.58 6.44 -2.72
CA LEU A 129 -17.01 6.72 -4.08
C LEU A 129 -17.94 5.61 -4.60
N PRO A 130 -18.97 5.96 -5.40
CA PRO A 130 -19.83 4.99 -6.07
C PRO A 130 -19.02 4.02 -6.93
N VAL A 131 -19.21 2.70 -6.73
CA VAL A 131 -18.41 1.68 -7.44
C VAL A 131 -19.11 1.22 -8.71
N PRO A 132 -18.51 1.35 -9.91
CA PRO A 132 -19.16 1.06 -11.19
C PRO A 132 -19.59 -0.40 -11.32
N SER A 133 -18.71 -1.34 -10.93
CA SER A 133 -18.96 -2.78 -10.93
C SER A 133 -20.06 -3.22 -9.95
N LEU A 134 -20.42 -2.35 -8.99
CA LEU A 134 -21.47 -2.59 -7.99
C LEU A 134 -22.71 -1.71 -8.24
N ASN A 135 -23.04 -1.47 -9.52
CA ASN A 135 -24.16 -0.62 -9.94
C ASN A 135 -24.14 0.78 -9.32
N TYR A 136 -22.96 1.36 -9.14
CA TYR A 136 -22.74 2.65 -8.48
C TYR A 136 -23.26 2.71 -7.03
N LYS A 137 -23.30 1.56 -6.33
CA LYS A 137 -23.51 1.53 -4.88
C LYS A 137 -22.28 2.12 -4.18
N THR A 138 -22.51 2.90 -3.13
CA THR A 138 -21.45 3.37 -2.23
C THR A 138 -21.19 2.34 -1.13
N LEU A 139 -19.92 2.13 -0.80
CA LEU A 139 -19.51 1.31 0.33
C LEU A 139 -19.24 2.21 1.54
N THR A 140 -19.69 1.74 2.70
CA THR A 140 -19.45 2.42 3.99
C THR A 140 -18.11 1.96 4.54
N TYR A 141 -17.24 2.92 4.85
CA TYR A 141 -15.91 2.69 5.39
C TYR A 141 -15.86 3.16 6.84
N HIS A 142 -15.54 2.24 7.73
CA HIS A 142 -15.29 2.55 9.13
C HIS A 142 -13.87 3.11 9.30
N CYS A 143 -13.77 4.43 9.45
CA CYS A 143 -12.50 5.14 9.54
C CYS A 143 -12.10 5.36 11.01
N ASN A 144 -11.33 4.42 11.57
CA ASN A 144 -10.81 4.46 12.94
C ASN A 144 -9.27 4.53 13.02
N ALA A 145 -8.60 4.96 11.95
CA ALA A 145 -7.13 4.92 11.87
C ALA A 145 -6.43 5.61 13.05
N LEU A 146 -6.92 6.78 13.50
CA LEU A 146 -6.30 7.51 14.62
C LEU A 146 -6.48 6.80 15.96
N SER A 147 -7.69 6.30 16.25
CA SER A 147 -7.97 5.62 17.51
C SER A 147 -7.19 4.29 17.59
N SER A 148 -7.20 3.50 16.51
CA SER A 148 -6.39 2.28 16.39
C SER A 148 -4.90 2.58 16.54
N PHE A 149 -4.38 3.62 15.88
CA PHE A 149 -2.97 4.00 16.00
C PHE A 149 -2.55 4.32 17.44
N TYR A 150 -3.34 5.14 18.16
CA TYR A 150 -3.04 5.45 19.56
C TYR A 150 -3.19 4.25 20.49
N ALA A 151 -4.13 3.34 20.22
CA ALA A 151 -4.24 2.09 20.95
C ALA A 151 -2.99 1.22 20.74
N THR A 152 -2.53 1.05 19.50
CA THR A 152 -1.29 0.32 19.21
C THR A 152 -0.09 0.95 19.94
N LEU A 153 0.07 2.29 19.86
CA LEU A 153 1.14 2.99 20.58
C LEU A 153 1.07 2.75 22.09
N PHE A 154 -0.12 2.82 22.68
CA PHE A 154 -0.30 2.57 24.11
C PHE A 154 0.04 1.13 24.50
N THR A 155 -0.27 0.14 23.65
CA THR A 155 0.05 -1.27 23.95
C THR A 155 1.54 -1.60 23.88
N VAL A 156 2.33 -0.85 23.10
CA VAL A 156 3.77 -1.09 22.94
C VAL A 156 4.65 -0.13 23.74
N ALA A 157 4.13 1.04 24.11
CA ALA A 157 4.87 2.00 24.93
C ALA A 157 5.11 1.44 26.34
N PRO A 158 6.33 1.59 26.89
CA PRO A 158 6.66 1.17 28.25
C PRO A 158 6.03 2.04 29.33
#